data_AF-A0A851ZKB2-F1
#
_entry.id   AF-A0A851ZKB2-F1
#
_cell.length_a   1.000
_cell.length_b   1.000
_cell.length_c   1.000
_cell.angle_alpha   90.00
_cell.angle_beta   90.00
_cell.angle_gamma   90.00
#
_symmetry.space_group_name_H-M   'P 1'
#
loop_
_entity.id
_entity.type
_entity.pdbx_description
1 polymer ?
#
loop_
_entity_poly.entity_id
_entity_poly.type
_entity_poly.pdbx_seq_one_letter_code
_entity_poly.pdbx_strand_id
1 'polypeptide(L)'
;IEGRIIEDAEAPPPPNPSGQCPICRWNLKHKYDYVDVLLLSQFIRSDGGMLPRRVTGLCLEEHKKVAVCVQMAHRAGLLPNHRPPLPEGHVPKKPKLNRYLTRWPVRSAKPIWKRGPKWCKKPYPVGHPLLKDNIKYTQKPLCLNH
;
A
#
# COMPACT_ATOMS: atom_id res chain seq x y z
N ILE A 1 -3.43 -34.43 -7.96
CA ILE A 1 -3.00 -33.10 -7.46
C ILE A 1 -2.01 -33.37 -6.35
N GLU A 2 -0.74 -33.03 -6.56
CA GLU A 2 0.35 -33.27 -5.61
C GLU A 2 0.90 -31.93 -5.13
N GLY A 3 1.26 -31.83 -3.85
CA GLY A 3 1.90 -30.65 -3.27
C GLY A 3 3.42 -30.83 -3.28
N ARG A 4 4.14 -29.81 -3.76
CA ARG A 4 5.60 -29.73 -3.63
C ARG A 4 5.95 -28.60 -2.67
N ILE A 5 6.82 -28.88 -1.71
CA ILE A 5 7.40 -27.87 -0.81
C ILE A 5 8.63 -27.33 -1.52
N ILE A 6 8.72 -26.00 -1.63
CA ILE A 6 9.88 -25.29 -2.17
C ILE A 6 10.58 -24.65 -0.97
N GLU A 7 11.91 -24.75 -0.92
CA GLU A 7 12.68 -24.14 0.15
C GLU A 7 12.77 -22.62 -0.04
N ASP A 8 12.59 -21.88 1.06
CA ASP A 8 12.68 -20.43 1.09
C ASP A 8 14.10 -19.98 1.47
N ALA A 9 14.51 -18.79 0.99
CA ALA A 9 15.82 -18.22 1.27
C ALA A 9 15.98 -17.82 2.75
N GLU A 10 17.15 -18.09 3.32
CA GLU A 10 17.47 -17.74 4.71
C GLU A 10 17.68 -16.22 4.87
N ALA A 11 17.02 -15.64 5.87
CA ALA A 11 17.07 -14.20 6.12
C ALA A 11 18.26 -13.82 7.02
N PRO A 12 18.96 -12.70 6.76
CA PRO A 12 20.04 -12.24 7.61
C PRO A 12 19.57 -11.86 9.02
N PRO A 13 20.48 -11.81 10.01
CA PRO A 13 20.13 -11.45 11.36
C PRO A 13 19.56 -10.02 11.42
N PRO A 14 18.49 -9.81 12.21
CA PRO A 14 17.82 -8.53 12.29
C PRO A 14 18.57 -7.54 13.18
N PRO A 15 18.41 -6.22 12.94
CA PRO A 15 19.07 -5.19 13.74
C PRO A 15 18.49 -5.03 15.15
N ASN A 16 17.21 -5.35 15.37
CA ASN A 16 16.57 -5.28 16.69
C ASN A 16 15.87 -6.60 17.03
N PRO A 17 16.51 -7.52 17.77
CA PRO A 17 15.95 -8.83 18.06
C PRO A 17 14.70 -8.77 18.97
N SER A 18 14.52 -7.70 19.77
CA SER A 18 13.41 -7.56 20.72
C SER A 18 12.08 -7.16 20.07
N GLY A 19 12.08 -6.80 18.78
CA GLY A 19 10.89 -6.39 18.06
C GLY A 19 9.89 -7.53 17.85
N GLN A 20 8.65 -7.34 18.31
CA GLN A 20 7.57 -8.33 18.21
C GLN A 20 7.03 -8.54 16.78
N CYS A 21 7.23 -7.55 15.90
CA CYS A 21 6.74 -7.57 14.53
C CYS A 21 7.90 -7.42 13.54
N PRO A 22 7.87 -8.01 12.34
CA PRO A 22 8.93 -7.87 11.34
C PRO A 22 9.34 -6.41 11.09
N ILE A 23 8.38 -5.52 10.84
CA ILE A 23 8.64 -4.08 10.60
C ILE A 23 9.32 -3.41 11.81
N CYS A 24 8.94 -3.81 13.02
CA CYS A 24 9.49 -3.31 14.28
C CYS A 24 10.92 -3.83 14.48
N ARG A 25 11.15 -5.12 14.20
CA ARG A 25 12.43 -5.85 14.30
C ARG A 25 13.48 -5.28 13.35
N TRP A 26 13.04 -4.79 12.20
CA TRP A 26 13.87 -4.13 11.18
C TRP A 26 13.95 -2.60 11.34
N ASN A 27 13.39 -2.02 12.41
CA ASN A 27 13.37 -0.57 12.66
C ASN A 27 12.79 0.28 11.51
N LEU A 28 11.83 -0.29 10.77
CA LEU A 28 11.16 0.32 9.60
C LEU A 28 9.87 1.07 9.96
N LYS A 29 9.43 1.04 11.22
CA LYS A 29 8.23 1.75 11.67
C LYS A 29 8.32 3.23 11.31
N HIS A 30 7.26 3.80 10.73
CA HIS A 30 7.17 5.21 10.29
C HIS A 30 8.09 5.62 9.12
N LYS A 31 8.81 4.68 8.50
CA LYS A 31 9.81 4.97 7.46
C LYS A 31 9.45 4.53 6.05
N TYR A 32 8.38 3.75 5.89
CA TYR A 32 7.97 3.24 4.58
C TYR A 32 6.74 3.95 4.04
N ASP A 33 6.61 3.95 2.72
CA ASP A 33 5.50 4.52 1.96
C ASP A 33 5.00 3.57 0.84
N TYR A 34 3.98 3.99 0.09
CA TYR A 34 3.45 3.23 -1.06
C TYR A 34 4.46 3.05 -2.19
N VAL A 35 5.57 3.81 -2.18
CA VAL A 35 6.65 3.76 -3.17
C VAL A 35 7.61 2.60 -2.91
N ASP A 36 7.68 2.10 -1.67
CA ASP A 36 8.66 1.08 -1.25
C ASP A 36 8.24 -0.33 -1.67
N VAL A 37 8.23 -0.56 -2.98
CA VAL A 37 7.76 -1.80 -3.62
C VAL A 37 8.50 -3.03 -3.10
N LEU A 38 9.79 -2.91 -2.79
CA LEU A 38 10.61 -4.02 -2.29
C LEU A 38 10.18 -4.53 -0.90
N LEU A 39 9.64 -3.64 -0.06
CA LEU A 39 9.08 -4.01 1.23
C LEU A 39 7.66 -4.56 1.05
N LEU A 40 6.85 -3.89 0.23
CA LEU A 40 5.46 -4.27 0.01
C LEU A 40 5.32 -5.63 -0.68
N SER A 41 6.24 -5.96 -1.61
CA SER A 41 6.24 -7.21 -2.37
C SER A 41 6.35 -8.46 -1.47
N GLN A 42 6.97 -8.33 -0.30
CA GLN A 42 7.14 -9.43 0.67
C GLN A 42 5.82 -9.81 1.35
N PHE A 43 4.85 -8.90 1.42
CA PHE A 43 3.58 -9.10 2.14
C PHE A 43 2.39 -9.33 1.20
N ILE A 44 2.63 -9.50 -0.09
CA ILE A 44 1.61 -9.72 -1.12
C ILE A 44 1.79 -11.07 -1.80
N ARG A 45 0.70 -11.58 -2.35
CA ARG A 45 0.66 -12.76 -3.20
C ARG A 45 1.07 -12.41 -4.63
N SER A 46 1.33 -13.43 -5.44
CA SER A 46 1.47 -13.30 -6.91
C SER A 46 0.27 -12.58 -7.54
N ASP A 47 -0.94 -12.79 -7.02
CA ASP A 47 -2.16 -12.20 -7.58
C ASP A 47 -2.36 -10.70 -7.19
N GLY A 48 -1.50 -10.15 -6.34
CA GLY A 48 -1.64 -8.80 -5.76
C GLY A 48 -2.54 -8.72 -4.53
N GLY A 49 -3.06 -9.86 -4.05
CA GLY A 49 -3.77 -9.94 -2.77
C GLY A 49 -2.80 -9.82 -1.59
N MET A 50 -3.20 -9.14 -0.52
CA MET A 50 -2.41 -9.05 0.70
C MET A 50 -2.42 -10.39 1.46
N LEU A 51 -1.28 -10.80 2.03
CA LEU A 51 -1.18 -11.97 2.90
C LEU A 51 -1.91 -11.74 4.23
N PRO A 52 -2.48 -12.79 4.86
CA PRO A 52 -3.19 -12.64 6.13
C PRO A 52 -2.23 -12.36 7.29
N ARG A 53 -2.65 -11.52 8.24
CA ARG A 53 -1.83 -11.09 9.40
C ARG A 53 -1.23 -12.24 10.21
N ARG A 54 -1.97 -13.34 10.35
CA ARG A 54 -1.52 -14.55 11.08
C ARG A 54 -0.30 -15.21 10.46
N VAL A 55 -0.12 -15.06 9.15
CA VAL A 55 1.04 -15.58 8.41
C VAL A 55 2.16 -14.55 8.40
N THR A 56 1.85 -13.28 8.15
CA THR A 56 2.87 -12.23 8.07
C THR A 56 3.49 -11.86 9.42
N GLY A 57 2.85 -12.17 10.55
CA GLY A 57 3.34 -11.82 11.89
C GLY A 57 3.36 -10.32 12.19
N LEU A 58 2.62 -9.51 11.44
CA LEU A 58 2.59 -8.05 11.63
C LEU A 58 1.66 -7.64 12.78
N CYS A 59 2.02 -6.54 13.46
CA CYS A 59 1.10 -5.84 14.36
C CYS A 59 -0.15 -5.36 13.59
N LEU A 60 -1.27 -5.23 14.29
CA LEU A 60 -2.53 -4.80 13.68
C LEU A 60 -2.40 -3.43 12.98
N GLU A 61 -1.71 -2.48 13.62
CA GLU A 61 -1.48 -1.14 13.08
C GLU A 61 -0.69 -1.18 11.77
N GLU A 62 0.45 -1.84 11.79
CA GLU A 62 1.35 -1.94 10.63
C GLU A 62 0.71 -2.76 9.51
N HIS A 63 -0.05 -3.81 9.83
CA HIS A 63 -0.81 -4.56 8.84
C HIS A 63 -1.83 -3.66 8.12
N LYS A 64 -2.55 -2.80 8.83
CA LYS A 64 -3.48 -1.83 8.20
C LYS A 64 -2.75 -0.80 7.33
N LYS A 65 -1.60 -0.31 7.76
CA LYS A 65 -0.77 0.64 6.99
C LYS A 65 -0.24 -0.01 5.70
N VAL A 66 0.36 -1.19 5.79
CA VAL A 66 0.84 -1.96 4.63
C VAL A 66 -0.31 -2.26 3.67
N ALA A 67 -1.48 -2.66 4.16
CA ALA A 67 -2.65 -2.90 3.31
C ALA A 67 -3.02 -1.68 2.46
N VAL A 68 -3.02 -0.49 3.08
CA VAL A 68 -3.30 0.77 2.41
C VAL A 68 -2.20 1.12 1.41
N CYS A 69 -0.92 0.96 1.78
CA CYS A 69 0.21 1.19 0.88
C CYS A 69 0.14 0.29 -0.35
N VAL A 70 -0.15 -1.01 -0.18
CA VAL A 70 -0.35 -1.97 -1.26
C VAL A 70 -1.49 -1.51 -2.18
N GLN A 71 -2.64 -1.11 -1.63
CA GLN A 71 -3.75 -0.60 -2.42
C GLN A 71 -3.38 0.67 -3.22
N MET A 72 -2.62 1.59 -2.62
CA MET A 72 -2.13 2.79 -3.28
C MET A 72 -1.12 2.44 -4.38
N ALA A 73 -0.20 1.51 -4.14
CA ALA A 73 0.80 1.04 -5.09
C ALA A 73 0.17 0.37 -6.32
N HIS A 74 -0.83 -0.50 -6.12
CA HIS A 74 -1.58 -1.09 -7.24
C HIS A 74 -2.30 -0.04 -8.08
N ARG A 75 -2.94 0.95 -7.44
CA ARG A 75 -3.63 2.04 -8.15
C ARG A 75 -2.64 2.94 -8.91
N ALA A 76 -1.45 3.15 -8.35
CA ALA A 76 -0.36 3.89 -8.99
C ALA A 76 0.34 3.11 -10.11
N GLY A 77 0.14 1.79 -10.18
CA GLY A 77 0.72 0.93 -11.21
C GLY A 77 2.15 0.46 -10.91
N LEU A 78 2.60 0.56 -9.65
CA LEU A 78 3.96 0.19 -9.23
C LEU A 78 4.21 -1.33 -9.18
N LEU A 79 3.14 -2.13 -9.17
CA LEU A 79 3.17 -3.59 -9.09
C LEU A 79 2.63 -4.23 -10.39
N PRO A 80 3.41 -4.26 -11.48
CA PRO A 80 2.94 -4.79 -12.77
C PRO A 80 2.81 -6.31 -12.78
N ASN A 81 3.73 -7.01 -12.11
CA ASN A 81 3.79 -8.48 -12.07
C ASN A 81 2.81 -9.11 -11.08
N HIS A 82 2.25 -8.31 -10.17
CA HIS A 82 1.30 -8.77 -9.16
C HIS A 82 -0.12 -8.44 -9.58
N ARG A 83 -0.66 -9.21 -10.53
CA ARG A 83 -2.01 -9.03 -11.06
C ARG A 83 -2.71 -10.37 -11.13
N PRO A 84 -4.04 -10.41 -10.94
CA PRO A 84 -4.79 -11.62 -11.13
C PRO A 84 -4.63 -12.09 -12.59
N PRO A 85 -4.49 -13.41 -12.82
CA PRO A 85 -4.42 -13.94 -14.16
C PRO A 85 -5.71 -13.61 -14.90
N LEU A 86 -5.58 -13.08 -16.11
CA LEU A 86 -6.71 -12.78 -16.99
C LEU A 86 -6.92 -13.96 -17.94
N PRO A 87 -8.17 -14.21 -18.39
CA PRO A 87 -8.43 -15.17 -19.44
C PRO A 87 -7.62 -14.87 -20.70
N GLU A 88 -7.26 -15.92 -21.43
CA GLU A 88 -6.53 -15.82 -22.69
C GLU A 88 -7.25 -14.88 -23.68
N GLY A 89 -6.49 -13.98 -24.32
CA GLY A 89 -7.02 -13.01 -25.28
C GLY A 89 -7.67 -11.76 -24.67
N HIS A 90 -7.59 -11.52 -23.35
CA HIS A 90 -8.17 -10.31 -22.75
C HIS A 90 -7.41 -9.02 -23.14
N VAL A 91 -8.04 -8.18 -23.97
CA VAL A 91 -7.54 -6.84 -24.31
C VAL A 91 -8.24 -5.77 -23.46
N PRO A 92 -7.50 -4.93 -22.71
CA PRO A 92 -8.09 -3.88 -21.90
C PRO A 92 -8.71 -2.77 -22.76
N LYS A 93 -10.02 -2.52 -22.59
CA LYS A 93 -10.78 -1.54 -23.40
C LYS A 93 -10.57 -0.07 -23.04
N LYS A 94 -10.03 0.24 -21.85
CA LYS A 94 -9.91 1.62 -21.35
C LYS A 94 -8.45 2.00 -21.14
N PRO A 95 -8.05 3.23 -21.54
CA PRO A 95 -6.71 3.72 -21.23
C PRO A 95 -6.53 3.83 -19.72
N LYS A 96 -5.35 3.42 -19.24
CA LYS A 96 -4.98 3.58 -17.84
C LYS A 96 -4.48 5.01 -17.63
N LEU A 97 -5.18 5.77 -16.80
CA LEU A 97 -4.77 7.11 -16.43
C LEU A 97 -3.74 7.06 -15.30
N ASN A 98 -2.62 7.76 -15.48
CA ASN A 98 -1.57 7.94 -14.48
C ASN A 98 -2.15 8.59 -13.22
N ARG A 99 -1.84 8.03 -12.06
CA ARG A 99 -2.31 8.49 -10.75
C ARG A 99 -1.34 8.05 -9.68
N TYR A 100 -1.31 8.77 -8.56
CA TYR A 100 -0.52 8.42 -7.38
C TYR A 100 -1.24 8.92 -6.14
N LEU A 101 -0.83 8.44 -4.96
CA LEU A 101 -1.41 8.81 -3.66
C LEU A 101 -2.96 8.67 -3.58
N THR A 102 -3.57 7.77 -4.36
CA THR A 102 -5.04 7.67 -4.45
C THR A 102 -5.64 6.88 -3.30
N ARG A 103 -6.41 7.56 -2.45
CA ARG A 103 -7.10 6.96 -1.28
C ARG A 103 -8.24 6.02 -1.67
N TRP A 104 -9.06 6.42 -2.64
CA TRP A 104 -10.29 5.71 -3.01
C TRP A 104 -10.16 5.04 -4.39
N PRO A 105 -10.87 3.92 -4.63
CA PRO A 105 -10.92 3.31 -5.94
C PRO A 105 -11.67 4.23 -6.93
N VAL A 106 -11.25 4.19 -8.19
CA VAL A 106 -11.72 5.10 -9.25
C VAL A 106 -13.24 5.07 -9.42
N ARG A 107 -13.83 3.88 -9.26
CA ARG A 107 -15.25 3.64 -9.52
C ARG A 107 -16.16 4.12 -8.38
N SER A 108 -15.63 4.33 -7.17
CA SER A 108 -16.46 4.71 -6.01
C SER A 108 -16.54 6.22 -5.80
N ALA A 109 -15.56 6.98 -6.29
CA ALA A 109 -15.52 8.42 -6.10
C ALA A 109 -16.52 9.12 -7.02
N LYS A 110 -17.47 9.87 -6.43
CA LYS A 110 -18.40 10.73 -7.18
C LYS A 110 -17.77 12.12 -7.40
N PRO A 111 -18.04 12.78 -8.53
CA PRO A 111 -17.57 14.15 -8.77
C PRO A 111 -18.19 15.12 -7.75
N ILE A 112 -17.41 16.10 -7.31
CA ILE A 112 -17.88 17.20 -6.46
C ILE A 112 -18.43 18.30 -7.37
N TRP A 113 -19.75 18.30 -7.58
CA TRP A 113 -20.41 19.30 -8.44
C TRP A 113 -20.39 20.72 -7.84
N LYS A 114 -20.49 20.84 -6.51
CA LYS A 114 -20.47 22.11 -5.78
C LYS A 114 -19.43 22.05 -4.68
N ARG A 115 -18.37 22.87 -4.80
CA ARG A 115 -17.24 22.88 -3.86
C ARG A 115 -17.53 23.67 -2.57
N GLY A 116 -18.38 24.70 -2.65
CA GLY A 116 -18.72 25.58 -1.54
C GLY A 116 -17.74 26.75 -1.36
N PRO A 117 -18.12 27.77 -0.58
CA PRO A 117 -17.26 28.90 -0.23
C PRO A 117 -16.07 28.51 0.66
N LYS A 118 -15.11 29.42 0.85
CA LYS A 118 -13.82 29.15 1.51
C LYS A 118 -13.93 28.48 2.88
N TRP A 119 -14.92 28.84 3.70
CA TRP A 119 -15.12 28.31 5.06
C TRP A 119 -15.77 26.93 5.14
N CYS A 120 -16.41 26.45 4.07
CA CYS A 120 -16.99 25.09 3.99
C CYS A 120 -16.58 24.37 2.68
N LYS A 121 -15.39 24.72 2.18
CA LYS A 121 -14.82 24.15 0.95
C LYS A 121 -14.65 22.64 1.13
N LYS A 122 -15.23 21.85 0.24
CA LYS A 122 -15.00 20.40 0.17
C LYS A 122 -13.63 20.11 -0.45
N PRO A 123 -12.66 19.58 0.30
CA PRO A 123 -11.33 19.29 -0.24
C PRO A 123 -11.28 17.94 -0.94
N TYR A 124 -10.21 17.72 -1.71
CA TYR A 124 -9.89 16.44 -2.33
C TYR A 124 -8.92 15.66 -1.43
N PRO A 125 -9.29 14.46 -0.97
CA PRO A 125 -8.40 13.65 -0.15
C PRO A 125 -7.26 13.07 -1.00
N VAL A 126 -6.02 13.29 -0.56
CA VAL A 126 -4.79 12.75 -1.16
C VAL A 126 -4.01 12.00 -0.07
N GLY A 127 -3.43 10.85 -0.42
CA GLY A 127 -2.75 9.97 0.56
C GLY A 127 -3.72 9.33 1.56
N HIS A 128 -3.19 8.75 2.64
CA HIS A 128 -4.00 8.08 3.66
C HIS A 128 -3.67 8.56 5.09
N PRO A 129 -4.67 8.82 5.96
CA PRO A 129 -4.42 9.31 7.33
C PRO A 129 -3.62 8.36 8.22
N LEU A 130 -3.63 7.06 7.94
CA LEU A 130 -2.84 6.07 8.70
C LEU A 130 -1.32 6.28 8.58
N LEU A 131 -0.85 7.02 7.57
CA LEU A 131 0.56 7.33 7.34
C LEU A 131 0.92 8.74 7.85
N LYS A 132 0.03 9.42 8.57
CA LYS A 132 0.25 10.79 9.07
C LYS A 132 1.44 10.90 10.03
N ASP A 133 1.73 9.79 10.72
CA ASP A 133 2.77 9.65 11.75
C ASP A 133 4.12 9.23 11.17
N ASN A 134 4.24 9.13 9.84
CA ASN A 134 5.53 8.85 9.21
C ASN A 134 6.54 9.96 9.50
N ILE A 135 7.83 9.59 9.48
CA ILE A 135 8.94 10.53 9.68
C ILE A 135 8.87 11.60 8.59
N LYS A 136 9.04 12.85 9.01
CA LYS A 136 9.07 14.02 8.13
C LYS A 136 10.42 14.68 8.28
N TYR A 137 11.08 14.86 7.14
CA TYR A 137 12.33 15.61 7.08
C TYR A 137 12.09 17.10 6.83
N THR A 138 10.87 17.46 6.42
CA THR A 138 10.44 18.85 6.22
C THR A 138 9.65 19.37 7.41
N GLN A 139 9.74 20.67 7.69
CA GLN A 139 8.94 21.33 8.73
C GLN A 139 7.43 21.37 8.41
N LYS A 140 7.05 21.25 7.13
CA LYS A 140 5.65 21.30 6.70
C LYS A 140 4.93 19.98 7.05
N PRO A 141 3.70 20.03 7.58
CA PRO A 141 2.89 18.84 7.79
C PRO A 141 2.44 18.24 6.45
N LEU A 142 2.15 16.93 6.46
CA LEU A 142 1.55 16.25 5.31
C LEU A 142 0.16 16.81 5.03
N CYS A 143 -0.04 17.34 3.83
CA CYS A 143 -1.34 17.79 3.38
C CYS A 143 -2.13 16.59 2.84
N LEU A 144 -3.15 16.14 3.58
CA LEU A 144 -3.98 15.00 3.19
C LEU A 144 -5.27 15.41 2.46
N ASN A 145 -5.53 16.71 2.34
CA ASN A 145 -6.76 17.31 1.82
C ASN A 145 -6.40 18.61 1.07
N HIS A 146 -6.58 18.64 -0.26
CA HIS A 146 -6.24 19.78 -1.14
C HIS A 146 -7.49 20.54 -1.64
#